data_AF-A0A6L4ZNK5-F1
#
_entry.id   AF-A0A6L4ZNK5-F1
#
_cell.length_a   1.000
_cell.length_b   1.000
_cell.length_c   1.000
_cell.angle_alpha   90.00
_cell.angle_beta   90.00
_cell.angle_gamma   90.00
#
_symmetry.space_group_name_H-M   'P 1'
#
loop_
_entity.id
_entity.type
_entity.pdbx_description
1 polymer ?
#
loop_
_entity_poly.entity_id
_entity_poly.type
_entity_poly.pdbx_seq_one_letter_code
_entity_poly.pdbx_strand_id
1 'polypeptide(L)'
;MKKVFLPKVKISYRVWTVITNEVAKWAKIGKESYQSPLECVFYPLTAISLNKKRALTPFDTVNLKDIRQFTLGDVFIPPEQYTNYSSYAASFSAPMGQEQEMQQVFAQGIETKLKKNPQFYFLGPGHSHPFSVGTTSPSSTDINHHMLPYRNKNEELLGFGFSLAIIVTQHPKPIAFDERYKWQACVFALDEYNQVQDLGVAETEGFNDLLQPFYYSHDGNTWETLQKAFLGEKLIEHQRWPGGWTSFLIRENEEKATLIMLPPRFPTQMPVKQTISLITKQAGESEFWDCGRGYKNYCLGDINSVHYLKQA
;
A
#
# COMPACT_ATOMS: atom_id res chain seq x y z
N MET A 1 5.93 28.30 16.02
CA MET A 1 5.86 26.83 15.77
C MET A 1 5.67 26.62 14.27
N LYS A 2 6.48 25.77 13.61
CA LYS A 2 6.27 25.43 12.20
C LYS A 2 5.06 24.50 12.09
N LYS A 3 4.10 24.82 11.23
CA LYS A 3 2.92 23.97 10.98
C LYS A 3 3.40 22.65 10.37
N VAL A 4 3.22 21.54 11.08
CA VAL A 4 3.51 20.20 10.57
C VAL A 4 2.52 19.92 9.43
N PHE A 5 3.03 19.61 8.25
CA PHE A 5 2.20 19.24 7.11
C PHE A 5 1.87 17.75 7.23
N LEU A 6 0.59 17.42 7.42
CA LEU A 6 0.12 16.05 7.44
C LEU A 6 -0.43 15.67 6.06
N PRO A 7 -0.21 14.43 5.59
CA PRO A 7 -0.74 13.96 4.32
C PRO A 7 -2.28 14.00 4.30
N LYS A 8 -2.85 14.36 3.14
CA LYS A 8 -4.29 14.17 2.92
C LYS A 8 -4.63 12.71 2.70
N VAL A 9 -5.83 12.28 3.08
CA VAL A 9 -6.32 10.94 2.75
C VAL A 9 -7.60 11.04 1.94
N LYS A 10 -7.63 10.34 0.82
CA LYS A 10 -8.78 10.28 -0.08
C LYS A 10 -9.24 8.84 -0.30
N ILE A 11 -10.54 8.63 -0.39
CA ILE A 11 -11.15 7.33 -0.67
C ILE A 11 -11.99 7.42 -1.92
N SER A 12 -11.79 6.47 -2.85
CA SER A 12 -12.61 6.43 -4.06
C SER A 12 -14.05 6.13 -3.70
N TYR A 13 -14.99 6.75 -4.41
CA TYR A 13 -16.41 6.50 -4.17
C TYR A 13 -16.81 5.01 -4.28
N ARG A 14 -16.19 4.28 -5.23
CA ARG A 14 -16.41 2.83 -5.39
C ARG A 14 -15.94 2.07 -4.16
N VAL A 15 -14.73 2.34 -3.68
CA VAL A 15 -14.17 1.71 -2.48
C VAL A 15 -14.97 2.06 -1.24
N TRP A 16 -15.33 3.34 -1.10
CA TRP A 16 -16.12 3.81 0.02
C TRP A 16 -17.46 3.08 0.10
N THR A 17 -18.15 2.92 -1.03
CA THR A 17 -19.41 2.17 -1.10
C THR A 17 -19.25 0.72 -0.64
N VAL A 18 -18.17 0.04 -1.06
CA VAL A 18 -17.89 -1.34 -0.63
C VAL A 18 -17.66 -1.41 0.88
N ILE A 19 -16.81 -0.53 1.41
CA ILE A 19 -16.51 -0.47 2.85
C ILE A 19 -17.78 -0.20 3.66
N THR A 20 -18.56 0.82 3.30
CA THR A 20 -19.74 1.19 4.09
C THR A 20 -20.84 0.14 4.03
N ASN A 21 -20.97 -0.59 2.92
CA ASN A 21 -21.92 -1.70 2.83
C ASN A 21 -21.54 -2.83 3.79
N GLU A 22 -20.25 -3.17 3.86
CA GLU A 22 -19.75 -4.19 4.78
C GLU A 22 -19.95 -3.77 6.24
N VAL A 23 -19.61 -2.52 6.58
CA VAL A 23 -19.79 -1.96 7.92
C VAL A 23 -21.28 -1.94 8.31
N ALA A 24 -22.15 -1.46 7.42
CA ALA A 24 -23.58 -1.40 7.67
C ALA A 24 -24.20 -2.80 7.86
N LYS A 25 -23.78 -3.78 7.06
CA LYS A 25 -24.22 -5.17 7.16
C LYS A 25 -23.90 -5.76 8.54
N TRP A 26 -22.64 -5.69 8.97
CA TRP A 26 -22.23 -6.31 10.24
C TRP A 26 -22.69 -5.52 11.47
N ALA A 27 -22.80 -4.19 11.37
CA ALA A 27 -23.45 -3.40 12.42
C ALA A 27 -24.93 -3.79 12.59
N LYS A 28 -25.64 -4.09 11.50
CA LYS A 28 -27.03 -4.56 11.53
C LYS A 28 -27.14 -5.97 12.12
N ILE A 29 -26.37 -6.94 11.60
CA ILE A 29 -26.33 -8.32 12.12
C ILE A 29 -26.04 -8.32 13.62
N GLY A 30 -25.07 -7.51 14.06
CA GLY A 30 -24.75 -7.32 15.46
C GLY A 30 -25.93 -6.91 16.32
N LYS A 31 -26.62 -5.84 15.89
CA LYS A 31 -27.79 -5.34 16.62
C LYS A 31 -28.91 -6.37 16.68
N GLU A 32 -29.16 -7.10 15.59
CA GLU A 32 -30.24 -8.09 15.51
C GLU A 32 -29.94 -9.38 16.28
N SER A 33 -28.70 -9.87 16.24
CA SER A 33 -28.32 -11.15 16.85
C SER A 33 -27.74 -11.04 18.25
N TYR A 34 -27.07 -9.93 18.58
CA TYR A 34 -26.27 -9.78 19.80
C TYR A 34 -26.60 -8.50 20.60
N GLN A 35 -27.61 -7.74 20.19
CA GLN A 35 -28.00 -6.45 20.80
C GLN A 35 -26.87 -5.39 20.80
N SER A 36 -25.79 -5.61 20.06
CA SER A 36 -24.64 -4.72 19.94
C SER A 36 -24.07 -4.79 18.52
N PRO A 37 -23.74 -3.66 17.87
CA PRO A 37 -23.17 -3.71 16.53
C PRO A 37 -21.81 -4.43 16.54
N LEU A 38 -21.53 -5.22 15.49
CA LEU A 38 -20.25 -5.91 15.33
C LEU A 38 -19.27 -5.04 14.56
N GLU A 39 -18.03 -5.02 15.02
CA GLU A 39 -16.89 -4.51 14.25
C GLU A 39 -16.60 -5.41 13.05
N CYS A 40 -16.04 -4.87 11.97
CA CYS A 40 -15.59 -5.63 10.81
C CYS A 40 -14.20 -5.16 10.36
N VAL A 41 -13.42 -6.01 9.70
CA VAL A 41 -12.13 -5.62 9.08
C VAL A 41 -12.21 -5.56 7.57
N PHE A 42 -11.37 -4.73 6.97
CA PHE A 42 -11.18 -4.61 5.53
C PHE A 42 -9.72 -4.26 5.23
N TYR A 43 -9.29 -4.52 4.00
CA TYR A 43 -7.88 -4.44 3.61
C TYR A 43 -7.72 -3.45 2.45
N PRO A 44 -7.49 -2.16 2.76
CA PRO A 44 -7.43 -1.11 1.76
C PRO A 44 -6.15 -1.16 0.93
N LEU A 45 -6.28 -0.92 -0.37
CA LEU A 45 -5.16 -0.77 -1.31
C LEU A 45 -4.99 0.71 -1.66
N THR A 46 -3.79 1.21 -1.38
CA THR A 46 -3.50 2.64 -1.29
C THR A 46 -2.41 3.05 -2.27
N ALA A 47 -2.70 4.03 -3.13
CA ALA A 47 -1.69 4.77 -3.88
C ALA A 47 -1.10 5.90 -3.01
N ILE A 48 0.18 6.16 -3.23
CA ILE A 48 0.91 7.21 -2.53
C ILE A 48 1.30 8.29 -3.53
N SER A 49 0.97 9.55 -3.22
CA SER A 49 1.51 10.71 -3.92
C SER A 49 2.54 11.39 -3.03
N LEU A 50 3.77 11.48 -3.53
CA LEU A 50 4.90 12.10 -2.82
C LEU A 50 4.89 13.63 -2.92
N ASN A 51 5.57 14.28 -1.97
CA ASN A 51 5.85 15.71 -2.02
C ASN A 51 6.83 16.01 -3.16
N LYS A 52 6.51 17.00 -4.01
CA LYS A 52 7.26 17.34 -5.25
C LYS A 52 8.73 17.76 -5.04
N LYS A 53 9.19 17.90 -3.79
CA LYS A 53 10.50 18.48 -3.48
C LYS A 53 11.67 17.52 -3.65
N ARG A 54 11.43 16.21 -3.78
CA ARG A 54 12.47 15.19 -4.03
C ARG A 54 11.92 14.08 -4.92
N ALA A 55 12.70 13.67 -5.92
CA ALA A 55 12.44 12.42 -6.63
C ALA A 55 12.93 11.28 -5.72
N LEU A 56 12.00 10.59 -5.05
CA LEU A 56 12.32 9.37 -4.29
C LEU A 56 12.25 8.18 -5.24
N THR A 57 13.24 7.31 -5.17
CA THR A 57 13.32 6.05 -5.89
C THR A 57 12.80 4.91 -5.01
N PRO A 58 12.50 3.73 -5.57
CA PRO A 58 12.22 2.51 -4.80
C PRO A 58 13.31 2.11 -3.79
N PHE A 59 14.51 2.70 -3.86
CA PHE A 59 15.62 2.43 -2.94
C PHE A 59 15.67 3.40 -1.75
N ASP A 60 14.93 4.50 -1.82
CA ASP A 60 14.86 5.47 -0.74
C ASP A 60 13.83 5.03 0.30
N THR A 61 14.17 5.16 1.59
CA THR A 61 13.16 5.08 2.65
C THR A 61 12.18 6.24 2.53
N VAL A 62 10.89 5.93 2.49
CA VAL A 62 9.80 6.92 2.44
C VAL A 62 9.17 7.05 3.81
N ASN A 63 9.20 8.24 4.39
CA ASN A 63 8.58 8.54 5.67
C ASN A 63 7.28 9.33 5.48
N LEU A 64 6.48 9.45 6.56
CA LEU A 64 5.18 10.11 6.50
C LEU A 64 5.28 11.58 6.01
N LYS A 65 6.35 12.29 6.39
CA LYS A 65 6.65 13.67 5.95
C LYS A 65 6.90 13.81 4.45
N ASP A 66 7.26 12.71 3.78
CA ASP A 66 7.51 12.69 2.34
C ASP A 66 6.21 12.53 1.55
N ILE A 67 5.11 12.17 2.22
CA ILE A 67 3.82 11.93 1.61
C ILE A 67 3.03 13.23 1.51
N ARG A 68 2.46 13.47 0.33
CA ARG A 68 1.48 14.53 0.11
C ARG A 68 0.07 14.03 0.36
N GLN A 69 -0.24 12.86 -0.17
CA GLN A 69 -1.59 12.29 -0.17
C GLN A 69 -1.56 10.77 -0.26
N PHE A 70 -2.44 10.14 0.50
CA PHE A 70 -2.86 8.74 0.33
C PHE A 70 -4.17 8.68 -0.44
N THR A 71 -4.27 7.75 -1.39
CA THR A 71 -5.51 7.51 -2.14
C THR A 71 -5.88 6.03 -2.09
N LEU A 72 -7.02 5.72 -1.47
CA LEU A 72 -7.60 4.38 -1.45
C LEU A 72 -8.38 4.13 -2.74
N GLY A 73 -7.82 3.27 -3.59
CA GLY A 73 -8.38 2.99 -4.92
C GLY A 73 -8.98 1.58 -5.07
N ASP A 74 -8.64 0.65 -4.19
CA ASP A 74 -9.32 -0.64 -4.09
C ASP A 74 -9.39 -1.10 -2.61
N VAL A 75 -10.17 -2.14 -2.34
CA VAL A 75 -10.29 -2.75 -1.01
C VAL A 75 -10.57 -4.23 -1.15
N PHE A 76 -9.95 -5.05 -0.31
CA PHE A 76 -10.30 -6.45 -0.13
C PHE A 76 -11.17 -6.62 1.12
N ILE A 77 -12.30 -7.28 0.96
CA ILE A 77 -13.21 -7.67 2.05
C ILE A 77 -13.03 -9.18 2.24
N PRO A 78 -12.72 -9.65 3.45
CA PRO A 78 -12.65 -11.09 3.72
C PRO A 78 -13.93 -11.83 3.37
N PRO A 79 -13.85 -13.05 2.82
CA PRO A 79 -15.01 -13.91 2.71
C PRO A 79 -15.61 -14.21 4.08
N GLU A 80 -16.94 -14.29 4.15
CA GLU A 80 -17.69 -14.43 5.41
C GLU A 80 -17.22 -15.62 6.27
N GLN A 81 -16.87 -16.74 5.65
CA GLN A 81 -16.44 -17.95 6.37
C GLN A 81 -15.14 -17.78 7.17
N TYR A 82 -14.39 -16.71 6.93
CA TYR A 82 -13.15 -16.38 7.63
C TYR A 82 -13.27 -15.12 8.49
N THR A 83 -14.49 -14.60 8.65
CA THR A 83 -14.74 -13.44 9.51
C THR A 83 -14.92 -13.88 10.96
N ASN A 84 -14.18 -13.26 11.88
CA ASN A 84 -14.40 -13.40 13.31
C ASN A 84 -14.63 -12.02 13.91
N TYR A 85 -15.91 -11.61 13.85
CA TYR A 85 -16.39 -10.28 14.14
C TYR A 85 -17.19 -10.31 15.43
N SER A 86 -16.84 -9.41 16.35
CA SER A 86 -17.48 -9.23 17.64
C SER A 86 -17.71 -7.74 17.89
N SER A 87 -18.36 -7.39 19.00
CA SER A 87 -18.58 -5.99 19.37
C SER A 87 -17.33 -5.26 19.89
N TYR A 88 -16.22 -5.99 20.11
CA TYR A 88 -15.00 -5.47 20.74
C TYR A 88 -13.71 -5.88 20.00
N ALA A 89 -13.84 -6.68 18.94
CA ALA A 89 -12.73 -7.13 18.13
C ALA A 89 -13.25 -7.61 16.77
N ALA A 90 -12.52 -7.27 15.71
CA ALA A 90 -12.72 -7.84 14.40
C ALA A 90 -11.39 -8.38 13.87
N SER A 91 -11.45 -9.58 13.32
CA SER A 91 -10.28 -10.22 12.70
C SER A 91 -10.67 -11.05 11.49
N PHE A 92 -9.69 -11.25 10.62
CA PHE A 92 -9.74 -12.26 9.58
C PHE A 92 -9.02 -13.49 10.12
N SER A 93 -9.78 -14.53 10.45
CA SER A 93 -9.29 -15.70 11.15
C SER A 93 -9.83 -16.97 10.51
N ALA A 94 -8.97 -17.97 10.40
CA ALA A 94 -9.37 -19.26 9.85
C ALA A 94 -10.13 -20.07 10.90
N PRO A 95 -11.15 -20.85 10.49
CA PRO A 95 -11.58 -22.01 11.24
C PRO A 95 -10.38 -22.94 11.50
N MET A 96 -10.42 -23.67 12.61
CA MET A 96 -9.32 -24.55 13.02
C MET A 96 -8.90 -25.49 11.87
N GLY A 97 -7.62 -25.43 11.47
CA GLY A 97 -7.05 -26.27 10.41
C GLY A 97 -7.21 -25.72 8.99
N GLN A 98 -7.75 -24.51 8.81
CA GLN A 98 -7.90 -23.84 7.51
C GLN A 98 -6.98 -22.61 7.34
N GLU A 99 -5.96 -22.46 8.19
CA GLU A 99 -5.09 -21.29 8.22
C GLU A 99 -4.38 -21.08 6.89
N GLN A 100 -3.91 -22.16 6.26
CA GLN A 100 -3.26 -22.10 4.94
C GLN A 100 -4.23 -21.65 3.84
N GLU A 101 -5.46 -22.18 3.83
CA GLU A 101 -6.46 -21.82 2.83
C GLU A 101 -6.86 -20.34 2.95
N MET A 102 -7.14 -19.87 4.17
CA MET A 102 -7.44 -18.46 4.43
C MET A 102 -6.31 -17.54 3.94
N GLN A 103 -5.05 -17.92 4.20
CA GLN A 103 -3.89 -17.16 3.73
C GLN A 103 -3.79 -17.13 2.20
N GLN A 104 -4.04 -18.25 1.53
CA GLN A 104 -4.07 -18.29 0.06
C GLN A 104 -5.17 -17.41 -0.51
N VAL A 105 -6.36 -17.44 0.10
CA VAL A 105 -7.48 -16.57 -0.28
C VAL A 105 -7.11 -15.09 -0.13
N PHE A 106 -6.43 -14.73 0.96
CA PHE A 106 -5.92 -13.38 1.14
C PHE A 106 -4.93 -12.99 0.04
N ALA A 107 -3.91 -13.82 -0.15
CA ALA A 107 -2.82 -13.56 -1.07
C ALA A 107 -3.36 -13.42 -2.50
N GLN A 108 -4.20 -14.35 -2.95
CA GLN A 108 -4.83 -14.31 -4.27
C GLN A 108 -5.77 -13.10 -4.43
N GLY A 109 -6.53 -12.76 -3.38
CA GLY A 109 -7.43 -11.60 -3.38
C GLY A 109 -6.67 -10.28 -3.54
N ILE A 110 -5.58 -10.10 -2.79
CA ILE A 110 -4.72 -8.92 -2.88
C ILE A 110 -3.94 -8.92 -4.20
N GLU A 111 -3.32 -10.03 -4.60
CA GLU A 111 -2.54 -10.14 -5.84
C GLU A 111 -3.41 -9.84 -7.06
N THR A 112 -4.64 -10.36 -7.11
CA THR A 112 -5.57 -10.08 -8.22
C THR A 112 -5.87 -8.60 -8.35
N LYS A 113 -6.00 -7.88 -7.24
CA LYS A 113 -6.25 -6.42 -7.23
C LYS A 113 -4.99 -5.64 -7.59
N LEU A 114 -3.83 -6.06 -7.11
CA LEU A 114 -2.53 -5.46 -7.45
C LEU A 114 -2.15 -5.69 -8.90
N LYS A 115 -2.48 -6.83 -9.52
CA LYS A 115 -2.32 -7.06 -10.96
C LYS A 115 -3.08 -6.03 -11.80
N LYS A 116 -4.27 -5.64 -11.35
CA LYS A 116 -5.08 -4.59 -12.01
C LYS A 116 -4.61 -3.18 -11.68
N ASN A 117 -4.02 -2.99 -10.50
CA ASN A 117 -3.60 -1.69 -9.97
C ASN A 117 -2.20 -1.78 -9.31
N PRO A 118 -1.14 -1.95 -10.09
CA PRO A 118 0.23 -2.19 -9.60
C PRO A 118 0.82 -1.01 -8.81
N GLN A 119 0.19 0.17 -8.89
CA GLN A 119 0.54 1.35 -8.14
C GLN A 119 0.06 1.37 -6.70
N PHE A 120 -0.79 0.42 -6.30
CA PHE A 120 -1.32 0.36 -4.95
C PHE A 120 -0.45 -0.49 -4.04
N TYR A 121 -0.48 -0.13 -2.78
CA TYR A 121 0.19 -0.83 -1.69
C TYR A 121 -0.82 -1.21 -0.63
N PHE A 122 -0.59 -2.34 0.02
CA PHE A 122 -1.26 -2.66 1.26
C PHE A 122 -0.41 -2.15 2.42
N LEU A 123 -0.91 -1.14 3.15
CA LEU A 123 -0.13 -0.39 4.16
C LEU A 123 -0.56 -0.70 5.60
N GLY A 124 -1.60 -1.52 5.77
CA GLY A 124 -2.24 -1.84 7.03
C GLY A 124 -3.74 -2.10 6.84
N PRO A 125 -4.37 -2.87 7.74
CA PRO A 125 -5.80 -3.12 7.70
C PRO A 125 -6.57 -1.87 8.14
N GLY A 126 -7.84 -1.81 7.74
CA GLY A 126 -8.82 -0.95 8.38
C GLY A 126 -9.89 -1.79 9.07
N HIS A 127 -10.60 -1.18 10.00
CA HIS A 127 -11.71 -1.80 10.70
C HIS A 127 -12.79 -0.78 11.05
N SER A 128 -13.84 -1.20 11.74
CA SER A 128 -14.94 -0.31 12.14
C SER A 128 -15.13 -0.28 13.64
N HIS A 129 -15.46 0.91 14.16
CA HIS A 129 -16.02 1.12 15.49
C HIS A 129 -17.47 1.61 15.29
N PRO A 130 -18.42 0.71 14.99
CA PRO A 130 -19.78 1.10 14.65
C PRO A 130 -20.57 1.68 15.83
N PHE A 131 -20.04 1.60 17.05
CA PHE A 131 -20.58 2.24 18.24
C PHE A 131 -20.10 3.68 18.45
N SER A 132 -19.02 4.10 17.77
CA SER A 132 -18.46 5.45 17.90
C SER A 132 -19.09 6.43 16.92
N VAL A 133 -19.29 7.68 17.35
CA VAL A 133 -19.89 8.76 16.56
C VAL A 133 -18.91 9.92 16.43
N GLY A 134 -18.70 10.41 15.20
CA GLY A 134 -17.68 11.42 14.94
C GLY A 134 -16.30 10.78 14.92
N THR A 135 -15.38 11.27 15.73
CA THR A 135 -13.99 10.79 15.72
C THR A 135 -13.77 9.65 16.71
N THR A 136 -12.70 8.88 16.50
CA THR A 136 -12.22 7.85 17.42
C THR A 136 -10.72 7.99 17.57
N SER A 137 -10.11 7.18 18.44
CA SER A 137 -8.67 6.96 18.46
C SER A 137 -8.38 5.46 18.39
N PRO A 138 -7.22 5.04 17.86
CA PRO A 138 -6.79 3.65 17.95
C PRO A 138 -6.63 3.24 19.41
N SER A 139 -7.14 2.06 19.77
CA SER A 139 -6.89 1.42 21.05
C SER A 139 -5.45 0.89 21.14
N SER A 140 -5.01 0.47 22.33
CA SER A 140 -3.74 -0.25 22.46
C SER A 140 -3.69 -1.53 21.63
N THR A 141 -4.84 -2.21 21.49
CA THR A 141 -4.99 -3.41 20.66
C THR A 141 -4.78 -3.05 19.18
N ASP A 142 -5.38 -1.96 18.71
CA ASP A 142 -5.18 -1.49 17.33
C ASP A 142 -3.72 -1.17 17.04
N ILE A 143 -3.04 -0.48 17.96
CA ILE A 143 -1.62 -0.15 17.80
C ILE A 143 -0.78 -1.44 17.70
N ASN A 144 -0.96 -2.37 18.63
CA ASN A 144 -0.12 -3.56 18.74
C ASN A 144 -0.41 -4.62 17.66
N HIS A 145 -1.65 -4.73 17.19
CA HIS A 145 -2.06 -5.78 16.25
C HIS A 145 -2.28 -5.26 14.82
N HIS A 146 -2.67 -4.00 14.63
CA HIS A 146 -3.02 -3.44 13.31
C HIS A 146 -2.02 -2.41 12.78
N MET A 147 -1.26 -1.73 13.65
CA MET A 147 -0.35 -0.67 13.20
C MET A 147 1.11 -1.10 13.24
N LEU A 148 1.62 -1.54 14.39
CA LEU A 148 3.04 -1.85 14.60
C LEU A 148 3.56 -3.01 13.73
N PRO A 149 2.86 -4.16 13.60
CA PRO A 149 3.33 -5.25 12.76
C PRO A 149 3.44 -4.84 11.29
N TYR A 150 2.50 -4.00 10.83
CA TYR A 150 2.49 -3.51 9.46
C TYR A 150 3.52 -2.40 9.23
N ARG A 151 3.84 -1.58 10.23
CA ARG A 151 4.92 -0.58 10.10
C ARG A 151 6.25 -1.28 9.90
N ASN A 152 6.53 -2.32 10.69
CA ASN A 152 7.77 -3.10 10.56
C ASN A 152 7.84 -3.82 9.20
N LYS A 153 6.74 -4.44 8.76
CA LYS A 153 6.65 -5.06 7.42
C LYS A 153 6.82 -4.05 6.31
N ASN A 154 6.16 -2.90 6.38
CA ASN A 154 6.26 -1.86 5.35
C ASN A 154 7.69 -1.32 5.24
N GLU A 155 8.40 -1.16 6.36
CA GLU A 155 9.81 -0.73 6.36
C GLU A 155 10.71 -1.80 5.73
N GLU A 156 10.60 -3.05 6.17
CA GLU A 156 11.40 -4.17 5.68
C GLU A 156 11.20 -4.42 4.18
N LEU A 157 9.96 -4.32 3.72
CA LEU A 157 9.55 -4.87 2.43
C LEU A 157 9.36 -3.81 1.33
N LEU A 158 8.94 -2.61 1.73
CA LEU A 158 8.60 -1.50 0.83
C LEU A 158 9.51 -0.28 1.03
N GLY A 159 10.37 -0.29 2.05
CA GLY A 159 11.13 0.90 2.45
C GLY A 159 10.24 2.00 3.02
N PHE A 160 9.03 1.69 3.49
CA PHE A 160 8.12 2.69 4.05
C PHE A 160 8.22 2.71 5.57
N GLY A 161 8.71 3.81 6.14
CA GLY A 161 8.88 3.96 7.59
C GLY A 161 7.57 4.14 8.36
N PHE A 162 6.42 3.74 7.81
CA PHE A 162 5.12 3.97 8.43
C PHE A 162 4.10 2.87 8.10
N SER A 163 3.03 2.79 8.89
CA SER A 163 1.79 2.07 8.54
C SER A 163 0.59 3.00 8.48
N LEU A 164 -0.47 2.56 7.81
CA LEU A 164 -1.72 3.30 7.67
C LEU A 164 -2.87 2.44 8.21
N ALA A 165 -3.58 2.95 9.22
CA ALA A 165 -4.76 2.32 9.79
C ALA A 165 -5.98 3.21 9.58
N ILE A 166 -7.12 2.57 9.34
CA ILE A 166 -8.37 3.27 9.03
C ILE A 166 -9.46 2.73 9.92
N ILE A 167 -10.13 3.61 10.65
CA ILE A 167 -11.23 3.25 11.53
C ILE A 167 -12.50 3.93 11.04
N VAL A 168 -13.49 3.11 10.66
CA VAL A 168 -14.80 3.59 10.22
C VAL A 168 -15.73 3.76 11.41
N THR A 169 -16.34 4.92 11.52
CA THR A 169 -17.21 5.34 12.63
C THR A 169 -18.51 5.91 12.08
N GLN A 170 -19.53 6.08 12.92
CA GLN A 170 -20.75 6.76 12.51
C GLN A 170 -20.47 8.26 12.28
N HIS A 171 -21.00 8.79 11.18
CA HIS A 171 -20.97 10.22 10.90
C HIS A 171 -21.86 10.97 11.92
N PRO A 172 -21.43 12.12 12.48
CA PRO A 172 -22.18 12.83 13.52
C PRO A 172 -23.47 13.48 13.02
N LYS A 173 -23.58 13.68 11.69
CA LYS A 173 -24.76 14.22 11.01
C LYS A 173 -25.15 13.28 9.86
N PRO A 174 -25.70 12.10 10.14
CA PRO A 174 -25.98 11.11 9.11
C PRO A 174 -27.08 11.61 8.17
N ILE A 175 -26.92 11.39 6.88
CA ILE A 175 -27.98 11.65 5.90
C ILE A 175 -28.82 10.38 5.77
N ALA A 176 -30.10 10.46 6.15
CA ALA A 176 -30.94 9.28 6.37
C ALA A 176 -31.16 8.39 5.14
N PHE A 177 -31.15 8.99 3.94
CA PHE A 177 -31.53 8.32 2.70
C PHE A 177 -30.37 7.62 1.97
N ASP A 178 -29.14 7.68 2.49
CA ASP A 178 -27.99 7.01 1.88
C ASP A 178 -27.01 6.51 2.95
N GLU A 179 -26.88 5.19 3.04
CA GLU A 179 -26.03 4.48 4.01
C GLU A 179 -24.59 5.00 4.01
N ARG A 180 -24.06 5.46 2.88
CA ARG A 180 -22.67 5.93 2.76
C ARG A 180 -22.40 7.19 3.57
N TYR A 181 -23.41 8.01 3.80
CA TYR A 181 -23.32 9.25 4.57
C TYR A 181 -23.62 9.04 6.06
N LYS A 182 -23.87 7.79 6.48
CA LYS A 182 -23.97 7.43 7.90
C LYS A 182 -22.63 7.09 8.52
N TRP A 183 -21.59 6.97 7.70
CA TRP A 183 -20.26 6.55 8.12
C TRP A 183 -19.21 7.60 7.75
N GLN A 184 -18.08 7.58 8.45
CA GLN A 184 -16.87 8.31 8.07
C GLN A 184 -15.62 7.52 8.43
N ALA A 185 -14.54 7.74 7.69
CA ALA A 185 -13.25 7.09 7.92
C ALA A 185 -12.28 8.03 8.63
N CYS A 186 -11.94 7.71 9.87
CA CYS A 186 -10.84 8.32 10.62
C CYS A 186 -9.55 7.60 10.26
N VAL A 187 -8.48 8.33 9.95
CA VAL A 187 -7.25 7.75 9.43
C VAL A 187 -6.08 8.08 10.34
N PHE A 188 -5.31 7.06 10.67
CA PHE A 188 -4.15 7.14 11.55
C PHE A 188 -2.94 6.55 10.85
N ALA A 189 -1.77 7.07 11.16
CA ALA A 189 -0.51 6.46 10.77
C ALA A 189 0.36 6.19 11.99
N LEU A 190 1.11 5.09 11.97
CA LEU A 190 2.24 4.92 12.88
C LEU A 190 3.48 5.36 12.12
N ASP A 191 4.17 6.40 12.59
CA ASP A 191 5.30 7.00 11.89
C ASP A 191 6.63 6.26 12.12
N GLU A 192 7.73 6.82 11.61
CA GLU A 192 9.05 6.22 11.72
C GLU A 192 9.56 6.09 13.17
N TYR A 193 8.95 6.83 14.11
CA TYR A 193 9.27 6.86 15.53
C TYR A 193 8.26 6.09 16.38
N ASN A 194 7.39 5.28 15.77
CA ASN A 194 6.30 4.56 16.43
C ASN A 194 5.30 5.49 17.15
N GLN A 195 5.11 6.71 16.66
CA GLN A 195 4.10 7.63 17.18
C GLN A 195 2.85 7.58 16.32
N VAL A 196 1.67 7.58 16.98
CA VAL A 196 0.38 7.64 16.30
C VAL A 196 0.14 9.07 15.83
N GLN A 197 0.01 9.24 14.53
CA GLN A 197 -0.33 10.49 13.87
C GLN A 197 -1.79 10.43 13.40
N ASP A 198 -2.62 11.37 13.87
CA ASP A 198 -3.99 11.55 13.38
C ASP A 198 -3.95 12.32 12.05
N LEU A 199 -4.32 11.65 10.96
CA LEU A 199 -4.37 12.24 9.62
C LEU A 199 -5.74 12.89 9.31
N GLY A 200 -6.68 12.81 10.26
CA GLY A 200 -8.02 13.34 10.17
C GLY A 200 -9.01 12.41 9.47
N VAL A 201 -10.10 13.01 8.99
CA VAL A 201 -11.17 12.30 8.28
C VAL A 201 -10.86 12.27 6.79
N ALA A 202 -10.97 11.10 6.16
CA ALA A 202 -10.71 10.95 4.74
C ALA A 202 -11.80 11.63 3.87
N GLU A 203 -11.37 12.28 2.79
CA GLU A 203 -12.26 12.88 1.79
C GLU A 203 -12.73 11.79 0.80
N THR A 204 -14.02 11.73 0.48
CA THR A 204 -14.54 10.86 -0.58
C THR A 204 -14.54 11.59 -1.92
N GLU A 205 -14.01 10.96 -2.97
CA GLU A 205 -13.90 11.60 -4.29
C GLU A 205 -14.23 10.59 -5.41
N GLY A 206 -14.90 11.07 -6.46
CA GLY A 206 -15.06 10.32 -7.71
C GLY A 206 -13.76 10.39 -8.50
N PHE A 207 -13.01 9.30 -8.58
CA PHE A 207 -11.81 9.25 -9.42
C PHE A 207 -12.21 8.86 -10.85
N ASN A 208 -11.90 9.72 -11.81
CA ASN A 208 -11.71 9.33 -13.19
C ASN A 208 -10.19 9.10 -13.39
N ASP A 209 -9.75 7.84 -13.36
CA ASP A 209 -8.56 7.29 -14.02
C ASP A 209 -7.12 7.80 -13.76
N LEU A 210 -6.84 8.69 -12.80
CA LEU A 210 -5.49 9.30 -12.70
C LEU A 210 -4.37 8.51 -11.99
N LEU A 211 -4.46 7.18 -11.88
CA LEU A 211 -3.45 6.41 -11.11
C LEU A 211 -2.81 5.24 -11.86
N GLN A 212 -3.27 4.88 -13.05
CA GLN A 212 -2.62 3.80 -13.80
C GLN A 212 -1.21 4.23 -14.23
N PRO A 213 -0.15 3.46 -13.91
CA PRO A 213 1.18 3.80 -14.37
C PRO A 213 1.22 3.79 -15.90
N PHE A 214 1.93 4.74 -16.50
CA PHE A 214 1.90 4.94 -17.95
C PHE A 214 2.19 3.67 -18.75
N TYR A 215 3.15 2.87 -18.33
CA TYR A 215 3.54 1.64 -19.01
C TYR A 215 2.50 0.51 -18.95
N TYR A 216 1.44 0.67 -18.18
CA TYR A 216 0.30 -0.24 -18.17
C TYR A 216 -0.81 0.24 -19.13
N SER A 217 -0.70 1.44 -19.70
CA SER A 217 -1.53 1.86 -20.83
C SER A 217 -1.07 1.20 -22.12
N HIS A 218 -1.93 1.17 -23.14
CA HIS A 218 -1.58 0.67 -24.46
C HIS A 218 -0.38 1.43 -25.07
N ASP A 219 -0.40 2.76 -24.97
CA ASP A 219 0.67 3.62 -25.49
C ASP A 219 1.99 3.38 -24.75
N GLY A 220 1.94 3.27 -23.42
CA GLY A 220 3.13 3.04 -22.62
C GLY A 220 3.73 1.65 -22.79
N ASN A 221 2.90 0.61 -22.98
CA ASN A 221 3.37 -0.74 -23.30
C ASN A 221 4.00 -0.79 -24.71
N THR A 222 3.36 -0.15 -25.69
CA THR A 222 3.89 -0.02 -27.05
C THR A 222 5.23 0.72 -27.02
N TRP A 223 5.29 1.84 -26.32
CA TRP A 223 6.53 2.61 -26.13
C TRP A 223 7.62 1.76 -25.48
N GLU A 224 7.30 1.04 -24.40
CA GLU A 224 8.26 0.18 -23.68
C GLU A 224 8.81 -0.92 -24.58
N THR A 225 7.93 -1.58 -25.34
CA THR A 225 8.30 -2.62 -26.30
C THR A 225 9.26 -2.07 -27.37
N LEU A 226 8.97 -0.88 -27.91
CA LEU A 226 9.84 -0.21 -28.88
C LEU A 226 11.20 0.16 -28.26
N GLN A 227 11.24 0.64 -27.01
CA GLN A 227 12.50 0.94 -26.32
C GLN A 227 13.34 -0.32 -26.10
N LYS A 228 12.74 -1.43 -25.67
CA LYS A 228 13.44 -2.71 -25.52
C LYS A 228 14.04 -3.19 -26.84
N ALA A 229 13.25 -3.12 -27.92
CA ALA A 229 13.71 -3.49 -29.26
C ALA A 229 14.86 -2.59 -29.75
N PHE A 230 14.78 -1.27 -29.51
CA PHE A 230 15.82 -0.32 -29.89
C PHE A 230 17.12 -0.52 -29.10
N LEU A 231 17.03 -0.83 -27.80
CA LEU A 231 18.20 -1.07 -26.95
C LEU A 231 18.91 -2.38 -27.29
N GLY A 232 18.17 -3.42 -27.70
CA GLY A 232 18.73 -4.71 -28.11
C GLY A 232 19.71 -5.27 -27.08
N GLU A 233 20.90 -5.65 -27.52
CA GLU A 233 21.97 -6.21 -26.67
C GLU A 233 22.52 -5.23 -25.62
N LYS A 234 22.25 -3.92 -25.75
CA LYS A 234 22.63 -2.95 -24.72
C LYS A 234 21.73 -3.05 -23.48
N LEU A 235 20.52 -3.59 -23.60
CA LEU A 235 19.66 -3.79 -22.43
C LEU A 235 20.18 -4.98 -21.62
N ILE A 236 20.79 -4.70 -20.47
CA ILE A 236 21.25 -5.74 -19.54
C ILE A 236 20.06 -6.31 -18.79
N GLU A 237 19.20 -5.42 -18.27
CA GLU A 237 18.10 -5.81 -17.40
C GLU A 237 16.94 -4.83 -17.50
N HIS A 238 15.73 -5.34 -17.33
CA HIS A 238 14.52 -4.56 -17.22
C HIS A 238 13.63 -5.14 -16.11
N GLN A 239 13.24 -4.30 -15.15
CA GLN A 239 12.41 -4.73 -14.02
C GLN A 239 11.21 -3.81 -13.78
N ARG A 240 10.12 -4.40 -13.30
CA ARG A 240 8.96 -3.69 -12.75
C ARG A 240 9.04 -3.71 -11.24
N TRP A 241 8.82 -2.58 -10.61
CA TRP A 241 8.95 -2.39 -9.18
C TRP A 241 7.60 -2.08 -8.53
N PRO A 242 7.41 -2.38 -7.23
CA PRO A 242 6.22 -1.97 -6.49
C PRO A 242 5.88 -0.48 -6.69
N GLY A 243 4.59 -0.16 -6.72
CA GLY A 243 4.12 1.20 -6.96
C GLY A 243 4.09 1.63 -8.41
N GLY A 244 4.41 0.74 -9.36
CA GLY A 244 4.38 1.05 -10.79
C GLY A 244 5.66 1.67 -11.33
N TRP A 245 6.75 1.62 -10.56
CA TRP A 245 8.08 2.01 -11.03
C TRP A 245 8.62 1.01 -12.05
N THR A 246 9.50 1.45 -12.93
CA THR A 246 10.11 0.60 -13.96
C THR A 246 11.56 0.98 -14.16
N SER A 247 12.45 0.01 -14.34
CA SER A 247 13.86 0.29 -14.56
C SER A 247 14.40 -0.36 -15.83
N PHE A 248 15.38 0.33 -16.42
CA PHE A 248 16.20 -0.16 -17.52
C PHE A 248 17.66 -0.03 -17.09
N LEU A 249 18.38 -1.15 -17.06
CA LEU A 249 19.83 -1.16 -16.91
C LEU A 249 20.45 -1.32 -18.29
N ILE A 250 21.14 -0.29 -18.76
CA ILE A 250 21.60 -0.16 -20.13
C ILE A 250 23.13 -0.11 -20.14
N ARG A 251 23.76 -1.06 -20.83
CA ARG A 251 25.21 -1.11 -21.05
C ARG A 251 25.66 0.10 -21.87
N GLU A 252 26.62 0.85 -21.34
CA GLU A 252 27.32 1.91 -22.08
C GLU A 252 28.58 1.34 -22.75
N ASN A 253 29.35 0.53 -22.02
CA ASN A 253 30.53 -0.19 -22.49
C ASN A 253 30.81 -1.42 -21.59
N GLU A 254 32.00 -2.01 -21.69
CA GLU A 254 32.38 -3.18 -20.89
C GLU A 254 32.46 -2.89 -19.39
N GLU A 255 32.69 -1.64 -19.01
CA GLU A 255 32.97 -1.23 -17.63
C GLU A 255 31.82 -0.46 -16.97
N LYS A 256 30.84 0.01 -17.75
CA LYS A 256 29.80 0.93 -17.29
C LYS A 256 28.42 0.59 -17.85
N ALA A 257 27.43 0.81 -17.02
CA ALA A 257 26.01 0.82 -17.39
C ALA A 257 25.33 2.07 -16.82
N THR A 258 24.18 2.41 -17.39
CA THR A 258 23.26 3.43 -16.87
C THR A 258 21.99 2.73 -16.41
N LEU A 259 21.61 2.93 -15.15
CA LEU A 259 20.27 2.63 -14.64
C LEU A 259 19.37 3.83 -14.88
N ILE A 260 18.30 3.63 -15.64
CA ILE A 260 17.20 4.58 -15.80
C ILE A 260 16.01 4.05 -15.01
N MET A 261 15.56 4.81 -14.01
CA MET A 261 14.34 4.52 -13.26
C MET A 261 13.23 5.47 -13.69
N LEU A 262 12.13 4.88 -14.10
CA LEU A 262 10.97 5.55 -14.62
C LEU A 262 9.87 5.54 -13.57
N PRO A 263 9.36 6.73 -13.20
CA PRO A 263 8.30 6.83 -12.21
C PRO A 263 6.96 6.34 -12.76
N PRO A 264 5.99 6.01 -11.88
CA PRO A 264 4.68 5.53 -12.31
C PRO A 264 3.95 6.52 -13.22
N ARG A 265 4.14 7.83 -12.99
CA ARG A 265 3.54 8.92 -13.77
C ARG A 265 4.39 9.43 -14.92
N PHE A 266 5.43 8.71 -15.36
CA PHE A 266 6.13 9.07 -16.60
C PHE A 266 5.13 9.21 -17.76
N PRO A 267 5.29 10.15 -18.72
CA PRO A 267 6.34 11.16 -18.82
C PRO A 267 6.08 12.42 -17.99
N THR A 268 4.97 12.52 -17.26
CA THR A 268 4.64 13.72 -16.45
C THR A 268 5.51 13.87 -15.20
N GLN A 269 6.17 12.79 -14.77
CA GLN A 269 7.21 12.80 -13.74
C GLN A 269 8.54 12.39 -14.39
N MET A 270 9.60 13.14 -14.07
CA MET A 270 10.91 12.96 -14.68
C MET A 270 11.56 11.65 -14.24
N PRO A 271 12.30 10.97 -15.14
CA PRO A 271 13.05 9.78 -14.81
C PRO A 271 14.27 10.12 -13.93
N VAL A 272 14.74 9.14 -13.17
CA VAL A 272 16.01 9.20 -12.45
C VAL A 272 17.05 8.41 -13.23
N LYS A 273 18.26 8.97 -13.37
CA LYS A 273 19.38 8.33 -14.06
C LYS A 273 20.55 8.18 -13.11
N GLN A 274 21.16 7.00 -13.09
CA GLN A 274 22.37 6.71 -12.32
C GLN A 274 23.35 5.91 -13.17
N THR A 275 24.63 6.27 -13.16
CA THR A 275 25.70 5.48 -13.79
C THR A 275 26.24 4.46 -12.79
N ILE A 276 26.40 3.22 -13.25
CA ILE A 276 26.82 2.05 -12.48
C ILE A 276 28.10 1.47 -13.10
N SER A 277 29.06 1.10 -12.26
CA SER A 277 30.25 0.34 -12.69
C SER A 277 29.92 -1.13 -12.85
N LEU A 278 30.28 -1.72 -13.99
CA LEU A 278 30.19 -3.16 -14.27
C LEU A 278 31.45 -3.93 -13.87
N ILE A 279 32.55 -3.22 -13.57
CA ILE A 279 33.76 -3.87 -13.05
C ILE A 279 33.52 -4.20 -11.57
N THR A 280 33.26 -5.46 -11.27
CA THR A 280 33.47 -6.03 -9.94
C THR A 280 34.97 -6.05 -9.64
N LYS A 281 35.48 -5.09 -8.86
CA LYS A 281 36.76 -5.31 -8.19
C LYS A 281 36.52 -6.31 -7.05
N GLN A 282 37.28 -7.40 -7.09
CA GLN A 282 37.25 -8.50 -6.13
C GLN A 282 37.33 -8.03 -4.67
N ALA A 283 36.72 -8.83 -3.79
CA ALA A 283 36.72 -8.68 -2.34
C ALA A 283 38.11 -8.34 -1.77
N GLY A 284 38.20 -7.17 -1.15
CA GLY A 284 39.37 -6.70 -0.41
C GLY A 284 39.15 -5.23 -0.07
N GLU A 285 38.95 -4.94 1.21
CA GLU A 285 38.76 -3.61 1.80
C GLU A 285 37.40 -2.94 1.52
N SER A 286 36.37 -3.40 2.23
CA SER A 286 35.04 -2.78 2.26
C SER A 286 35.01 -1.57 3.20
N GLU A 287 35.41 -0.39 2.70
CA GLU A 287 34.81 0.87 3.16
C GLU A 287 33.48 1.08 2.41
N PHE A 288 32.41 0.65 3.07
CA PHE A 288 31.03 1.14 2.98
C PHE A 288 30.63 1.96 1.74
N TRP A 289 30.48 1.36 0.56
CA TRP A 289 29.47 1.76 -0.44
C TRP A 289 28.99 0.52 -1.19
N ASP A 290 28.19 -0.30 -0.51
CA ASP A 290 27.42 -1.39 -1.12
C ASP A 290 26.22 -0.81 -1.90
N CYS A 291 26.50 -0.23 -3.08
CA CYS A 291 25.48 0.16 -4.04
C CYS A 291 25.11 -1.00 -5.00
N GLY A 292 25.35 -2.26 -4.59
CA GLY A 292 25.34 -3.42 -5.51
C GLY A 292 24.50 -4.62 -5.07
N ARG A 293 23.71 -4.55 -3.99
CA ARG A 293 22.94 -5.72 -3.47
C ARG A 293 21.44 -5.54 -3.33
N GLY A 294 20.85 -4.45 -3.84
CA GLY A 294 19.38 -4.33 -3.93
C GLY A 294 18.73 -5.28 -4.96
N TYR A 295 19.53 -5.99 -5.76
CA TYR A 295 19.14 -6.69 -6.99
C TYR A 295 18.63 -8.14 -6.82
N LYS A 296 18.38 -8.65 -5.60
CA LYS A 296 18.02 -10.07 -5.40
C LYS A 296 16.80 -10.41 -4.50
N ASN A 297 16.02 -9.43 -4.03
CA ASN A 297 14.96 -9.72 -3.02
C ASN A 297 13.52 -9.77 -3.55
N TYR A 298 13.31 -9.90 -4.86
CA TYR A 298 11.95 -9.98 -5.42
C TYR A 298 11.73 -11.29 -6.18
N CYS A 299 11.51 -12.38 -5.43
CA CYS A 299 10.87 -13.60 -5.93
C CYS A 299 9.64 -13.93 -5.06
N LEU A 300 8.55 -14.34 -5.72
CA LEU A 300 7.25 -14.67 -5.12
C LEU A 300 7.23 -16.12 -4.56
N GLY A 301 6.80 -16.26 -3.28
CA GLY A 301 6.35 -17.50 -2.61
C GLY A 301 7.24 -17.91 -1.41
N ASP A 302 6.76 -18.41 -0.26
CA ASP A 302 5.42 -18.66 0.31
C ASP A 302 5.58 -18.89 1.86
N ILE A 303 4.44 -18.94 2.59
CA ILE A 303 4.19 -19.57 3.91
C ILE A 303 4.18 -18.66 5.18
N ASN A 304 2.96 -18.44 5.71
CA ASN A 304 2.63 -18.02 7.09
C ASN A 304 2.98 -16.60 7.57
N SER A 305 3.36 -15.73 6.66
CA SER A 305 3.79 -14.37 6.98
C SER A 305 3.81 -13.55 5.69
N VAL A 306 3.29 -12.32 5.70
CA VAL A 306 3.56 -11.39 4.59
C VAL A 306 5.02 -10.93 4.75
N HIS A 307 5.95 -11.73 4.24
CA HIS A 307 7.37 -11.40 4.02
C HIS A 307 7.63 -11.42 2.50
N TYR A 308 8.27 -10.39 1.96
CA TYR A 308 8.92 -10.45 0.65
C TYR A 308 10.29 -11.08 0.92
N LEU A 309 10.44 -12.35 0.57
CA LEU A 309 11.57 -13.15 1.05
C LEU A 309 12.83 -12.97 0.20
N LYS A 310 13.92 -12.76 0.94
CA LYS A 310 15.33 -12.86 0.60
C LYS A 310 15.68 -14.32 0.28
N GLN A 311 16.37 -14.61 -0.83
CA GLN A 311 17.01 -15.93 -1.05
C GLN A 311 18.49 -15.92 -0.62
N ALA A 312 18.94 -17.11 -0.22
CA ALA A 312 20.27 -17.46 0.28
C ALA A 312 21.45 -17.04 -0.64
#